data_AF-A0A960FXA9-F1
#
_entry.id   AF-A0A960FXA9-F1
#
_cell.length_a   1.000
_cell.length_b   1.000
_cell.length_c   1.000
_cell.angle_alpha   90.00
_cell.angle_beta   90.00
_cell.angle_gamma   90.00
#
_symmetry.space_group_name_H-M   'P 1'
#
loop_
_entity.id
_entity.type
_entity.pdbx_description
1 polymer ?
#
loop_
_entity_poly.entity_id
_entity_poly.type
_entity_poly.pdbx_seq_one_letter_code
_entity_poly.pdbx_strand_id
1 'polypeptide(L)'
;SSVEPSLARPNRPQDRVSLQHVAQEFRKSLSAPAGTQGFGLDGARLEARAAVSGGKDLTHGDVVLAAITSCTNTSNPGVLLAAGLLAKKAVEAGLKVSSHVKTSLAPGSRVVTDYLGKTGLLPYLEKLGFNVVGYGCTTCIGNSGPLPDAIESALAGSDVVVAGVLSGNRNFEGRIHARIKANYLASPPL
;
A
#
# COMPACT_ATOMS: atom_id res chain seq x y z
N SER A 1 20.86 10.86 16.64
CA SER A 1 20.24 10.07 15.56
C SER A 1 19.08 10.88 15.01
N SER A 2 19.09 11.26 13.73
CA SER A 2 18.06 12.12 13.08
C SER A 2 17.10 11.35 12.16
N VAL A 3 17.26 10.03 12.04
CA VAL A 3 16.40 9.16 11.23
C VAL A 3 15.16 8.78 12.02
N GLU A 4 13.99 8.84 11.38
CA GLU A 4 12.67 8.51 11.93
C GLU A 4 11.85 7.71 10.89
N PRO A 5 10.82 6.95 11.32
CA PRO A 5 9.91 6.26 10.40
C PRO A 5 9.27 7.23 9.40
N SER A 6 9.34 6.92 8.11
CA SER A 6 8.89 7.80 7.04
C SER A 6 8.43 7.04 5.80
N LEU A 7 7.63 7.69 4.95
CA LEU A 7 7.19 7.20 3.64
C LEU A 7 7.64 8.19 2.55
N ALA A 8 7.63 7.77 1.29
CA ALA A 8 7.69 8.68 0.14
C ALA A 8 6.27 9.01 -0.37
N ARG A 9 6.00 10.30 -0.60
CA ARG A 9 4.71 10.91 -0.90
C ARG A 9 4.36 10.87 -2.38
N PRO A 10 3.06 11.04 -2.72
CA PRO A 10 2.34 9.97 -3.39
C PRO A 10 2.79 9.68 -4.82
N ASN A 11 3.53 10.60 -5.44
CA ASN A 11 3.89 10.54 -6.85
C ASN A 11 5.38 10.71 -7.13
N ARG A 12 6.23 10.92 -6.10
CA ARG A 12 7.68 11.10 -6.29
C ARG A 12 8.51 10.42 -5.18
N PRO A 13 9.51 9.59 -5.54
CA PRO A 13 10.32 8.86 -4.53
C PRO A 13 11.13 9.75 -3.58
N GLN A 14 11.51 10.94 -4.03
CA GLN A 14 12.28 11.91 -3.23
C GLN A 14 11.43 12.69 -2.22
N ASP A 15 10.10 12.65 -2.33
CA ASP A 15 9.22 13.43 -1.46
C ASP A 15 9.00 12.70 -0.12
N ARG A 16 9.98 12.81 0.79
CA ARG A 16 9.90 12.17 2.11
C ARG A 16 8.85 12.84 3.01
N VAL A 17 8.09 12.04 3.75
CA VAL A 17 7.22 12.48 4.85
C VAL A 17 7.41 11.59 6.07
N SER A 18 7.48 12.17 7.26
CA SER A 18 7.52 11.37 8.47
C SER A 18 6.17 10.69 8.71
N LEU A 19 6.19 9.50 9.30
CA LEU A 19 4.98 8.71 9.56
C LEU A 19 3.94 9.53 10.35
N GLN A 20 4.40 10.38 11.27
CA GLN A 20 3.57 11.27 12.09
C GLN A 20 2.76 12.28 11.25
N HIS A 21 3.29 12.72 10.11
CA HIS A 21 2.68 13.77 9.30
C HIS A 21 1.91 13.25 8.07
N VAL A 22 1.96 11.94 7.75
CA VAL A 22 1.34 11.38 6.53
C VAL A 22 -0.12 11.80 6.38
N ALA A 23 -0.91 11.68 7.45
CA ALA A 23 -2.34 11.98 7.39
C ALA A 23 -2.64 13.47 7.21
N GLN A 24 -1.86 14.35 7.85
CA GLN A 24 -1.99 15.80 7.67
C GLN A 24 -1.63 16.19 6.24
N GLU A 25 -0.51 15.66 5.78
CA GLU A 25 0.04 15.92 4.48
C GLU A 25 -0.85 15.40 3.35
N PHE A 26 -1.40 14.18 3.47
CA PHE A 26 -2.38 13.66 2.51
C PHE A 26 -3.62 14.57 2.39
N ARG A 27 -4.18 15.03 3.52
CA ARG A 27 -5.32 15.97 3.51
C ARG A 27 -4.99 17.27 2.80
N LYS A 28 -3.80 17.85 3.04
CA LYS A 28 -3.33 19.04 2.32
C LYS A 28 -3.22 18.78 0.81
N SER A 29 -2.76 17.60 0.40
CA SER A 29 -2.67 17.27 -1.03
C SER A 29 -4.01 17.13 -1.73
N LEU A 30 -5.13 16.88 -1.02
CA LEU A 30 -6.44 16.79 -1.66
C LEU A 30 -6.82 18.10 -2.36
N SER A 31 -6.64 19.24 -1.70
CA SER A 31 -7.00 20.56 -2.23
C SER A 31 -5.84 21.32 -2.88
N ALA A 32 -4.60 20.82 -2.80
CA ALA A 32 -3.46 21.44 -3.47
C ALA A 32 -3.62 21.38 -5.00
N PRO A 33 -3.03 22.34 -5.75
CA PRO A 33 -3.13 22.38 -7.21
C PRO A 33 -2.79 21.03 -7.85
N ALA A 34 -3.59 20.63 -8.85
CA ALA A 34 -3.42 19.36 -9.52
C ALA A 34 -2.00 19.21 -10.09
N GLY A 35 -1.34 18.11 -9.74
CA GLY A 35 0.03 17.83 -10.16
C GLY A 35 0.72 16.83 -9.25
N THR A 36 2.05 16.84 -9.23
CA THR A 36 2.84 15.82 -8.50
C THR A 36 2.60 15.79 -6.98
N GLN A 37 2.07 16.87 -6.39
CA GLN A 37 1.86 16.99 -4.94
C GLN A 37 0.41 17.31 -4.56
N GLY A 38 -0.51 17.39 -5.52
CA GLY A 38 -1.88 17.82 -5.29
C GLY A 38 -2.89 17.18 -6.24
N PHE A 39 -4.12 17.00 -5.76
CA PHE A 39 -5.20 16.36 -6.50
C PHE A 39 -6.24 17.35 -7.05
N GLY A 40 -6.14 18.64 -6.70
CA GLY A 40 -7.02 19.69 -7.21
C GLY A 40 -8.50 19.45 -6.93
N LEU A 41 -8.83 18.88 -5.77
CA LEU A 41 -10.20 18.68 -5.33
C LEU A 41 -10.74 19.93 -4.63
N ASP A 42 -12.00 20.22 -4.87
CA ASP A 42 -12.71 21.39 -4.37
C ASP A 42 -14.17 21.08 -4.02
N GLY A 43 -14.77 21.93 -3.19
CA GLY A 43 -16.18 21.86 -2.82
C GLY A 43 -16.62 20.46 -2.38
N ALA A 44 -17.71 19.96 -2.98
CA ALA A 44 -18.29 18.65 -2.66
C ALA A 44 -17.35 17.46 -2.96
N ARG A 45 -16.33 17.65 -3.81
CA ARG A 45 -15.40 16.58 -4.20
C ARG A 45 -14.42 16.21 -3.09
N LEU A 46 -14.23 17.07 -2.08
CA LEU A 46 -13.43 16.77 -0.88
C LEU A 46 -14.15 15.81 0.08
N GLU A 47 -15.48 15.74 0.00
CA GLU A 47 -16.33 14.88 0.80
C GLU A 47 -16.83 13.67 0.00
N ALA A 48 -16.23 13.42 -1.17
CA ALA A 48 -16.66 12.35 -2.06
C ALA A 48 -16.53 10.98 -1.38
N ARG A 49 -17.51 10.13 -1.66
CA ARG A 49 -17.53 8.72 -1.23
C ARG A 49 -17.85 7.84 -2.42
N ALA A 50 -17.26 6.66 -2.45
CA ALA A 50 -17.49 5.65 -3.47
C ALA A 50 -18.16 4.44 -2.82
N ALA A 51 -19.42 4.19 -3.21
CA ALA A 51 -20.20 3.09 -2.65
C ALA A 51 -19.67 1.73 -3.12
N VAL A 52 -19.31 0.87 -2.17
CA VAL A 52 -18.81 -0.49 -2.47
C VAL A 52 -19.92 -1.50 -2.22
N SER A 53 -20.27 -2.27 -3.25
CA SER A 53 -21.28 -3.32 -3.12
C SER A 53 -20.86 -4.35 -2.06
N GLY A 54 -21.72 -4.56 -1.06
CA GLY A 54 -21.48 -5.52 0.03
C GLY A 54 -20.39 -5.12 1.02
N GLY A 55 -19.96 -3.85 1.03
CA GLY A 55 -18.88 -3.37 1.89
C GLY A 55 -19.11 -1.96 2.41
N LYS A 56 -18.10 -1.43 3.10
CA LYS A 56 -18.05 -0.03 3.52
C LYS A 56 -17.65 0.85 2.33
N ASP A 57 -18.30 2.00 2.19
CA ASP A 57 -17.91 3.03 1.23
C ASP A 57 -16.45 3.42 1.38
N LEU A 58 -15.79 3.68 0.25
CA LEU A 58 -14.45 4.22 0.21
C LEU A 58 -14.49 5.74 0.30
N THR A 59 -13.50 6.27 0.99
CA THR A 59 -13.25 7.70 1.23
C THR A 59 -11.81 8.04 0.83
N HIS A 60 -11.50 9.34 0.76
CA HIS A 60 -10.15 9.78 0.44
C HIS A 60 -9.11 9.18 1.41
N GLY A 61 -8.09 8.54 0.85
CA GLY A 61 -6.98 7.98 1.59
C GLY A 61 -7.17 6.53 2.04
N ASP A 62 -8.33 5.92 1.78
CA ASP A 62 -8.50 4.49 2.00
C ASP A 62 -7.48 3.71 1.16
N VAL A 63 -6.79 2.78 1.81
CA VAL A 63 -5.79 1.92 1.16
C VAL A 63 -6.54 0.81 0.44
N VAL A 64 -6.35 0.69 -0.87
CA VAL A 64 -6.95 -0.39 -1.68
C VAL A 64 -5.91 -1.38 -2.20
N LEU A 65 -4.63 -1.07 -2.04
CA LEU A 65 -3.51 -1.93 -2.42
C LEU A 65 -2.39 -1.82 -1.39
N ALA A 66 -1.90 -2.97 -0.92
CA ALA A 66 -0.74 -3.07 -0.03
C ALA A 66 0.19 -4.19 -0.52
N ALA A 67 1.41 -3.85 -0.93
CA ALA A 67 2.32 -4.82 -1.56
C ALA A 67 3.70 -4.84 -0.90
N ILE A 68 4.07 -6.00 -0.33
CA ILE A 68 5.46 -6.31 0.01
C ILE A 68 6.11 -6.85 -1.27
N THR A 69 6.83 -5.98 -1.96
CA THR A 69 7.39 -6.21 -3.30
C THR A 69 8.79 -5.60 -3.42
N SER A 70 9.39 -5.70 -4.60
CA SER A 70 10.68 -5.13 -5.00
C SER A 70 11.92 -5.75 -4.36
N CYS A 71 12.93 -6.00 -5.20
CA CYS A 71 14.26 -6.40 -4.75
C CYS A 71 14.90 -5.38 -3.78
N THR A 72 14.49 -4.10 -3.82
CA THR A 72 14.99 -3.06 -2.91
C THR A 72 14.78 -3.42 -1.44
N ASN A 73 13.61 -3.97 -1.10
CA ASN A 73 13.28 -4.32 0.29
C ASN A 73 13.24 -5.82 0.52
N THR A 74 12.87 -6.63 -0.48
CA THR A 74 12.77 -8.08 -0.26
C THR A 74 14.12 -8.79 -0.19
N SER A 75 15.21 -8.11 -0.55
CA SER A 75 16.58 -8.61 -0.36
C SER A 75 17.11 -8.40 1.05
N ASN A 76 16.39 -7.65 1.89
CA ASN A 76 16.79 -7.35 3.26
C ASN A 76 15.98 -8.21 4.26
N PRO A 77 16.59 -9.24 4.88
CA PRO A 77 15.89 -10.10 5.83
C PRO A 77 15.37 -9.34 7.05
N GLY A 78 16.05 -8.27 7.48
CA GLY A 78 15.68 -7.52 8.68
C GLY A 78 14.27 -6.93 8.59
N VAL A 79 13.94 -6.28 7.47
CA VAL A 79 12.61 -5.68 7.28
C VAL A 79 11.52 -6.71 7.00
N LEU A 80 11.85 -7.83 6.37
CA LEU A 80 10.89 -8.90 6.11
C LEU A 80 10.58 -9.73 7.37
N LEU A 81 11.58 -10.01 8.20
CA LEU A 81 11.38 -10.59 9.53
C LEU A 81 10.58 -9.64 10.42
N ALA A 82 10.86 -8.33 10.38
CA ALA A 82 10.07 -7.34 11.11
C ALA A 82 8.60 -7.34 10.65
N ALA A 83 8.34 -7.41 9.34
CA ALA A 83 6.98 -7.51 8.80
C ALA A 83 6.28 -8.79 9.27
N GLY A 84 6.98 -9.94 9.24
CA GLY A 84 6.45 -11.21 9.75
C GLY A 84 6.15 -11.18 11.25
N LEU A 85 7.04 -10.59 12.06
CA LEU A 85 6.84 -10.42 13.50
C LEU A 85 5.66 -9.48 13.80
N LEU A 86 5.52 -8.40 13.04
CA LEU A 86 4.36 -7.52 13.15
C LEU A 86 3.07 -8.24 12.78
N ALA A 87 3.07 -9.00 11.67
CA ALA A 87 1.93 -9.80 11.26
C ALA A 87 1.52 -10.81 12.34
N LYS A 88 2.49 -11.48 12.96
CA LYS A 88 2.27 -12.37 14.10
C LYS A 88 1.56 -11.64 15.24
N LYS A 89 2.12 -10.52 15.70
CA LYS A 89 1.53 -9.71 16.78
C LYS A 89 0.12 -9.22 16.44
N ALA A 90 -0.11 -8.78 15.20
CA ALA A 90 -1.41 -8.30 14.75
C ALA A 90 -2.47 -9.41 14.77
N VAL A 91 -2.13 -10.59 14.24
CA VAL A 91 -3.03 -11.76 14.23
C VAL A 91 -3.31 -12.26 15.65
N GLU A 92 -2.29 -12.34 16.50
CA GLU A 92 -2.44 -12.73 17.92
C GLU A 92 -3.30 -11.72 18.70
N ALA A 93 -3.29 -10.45 18.30
CA ALA A 93 -4.18 -9.40 18.80
C ALA A 93 -5.58 -9.40 18.16
N GLY A 94 -5.89 -10.34 17.27
CA GLY A 94 -7.19 -10.45 16.59
C GLY A 94 -7.42 -9.44 15.46
N LEU A 95 -6.39 -8.71 15.04
CA LEU A 95 -6.49 -7.76 13.92
C LEU A 95 -6.58 -8.50 12.58
N LYS A 96 -7.28 -7.87 11.64
CA LYS A 96 -7.46 -8.34 10.27
C LYS A 96 -7.29 -7.19 9.30
N VAL A 97 -6.83 -7.49 8.09
CA VAL A 97 -6.84 -6.54 6.98
C VAL A 97 -8.25 -6.43 6.41
N SER A 98 -8.65 -5.22 6.04
CA SER A 98 -9.95 -4.97 5.40
C SER A 98 -10.05 -5.70 4.07
N SER A 99 -11.22 -6.26 3.75
CA SER A 99 -11.45 -7.06 2.54
C SER A 99 -11.32 -6.29 1.22
N HIS A 100 -11.42 -4.96 1.26
CA HIS A 100 -11.20 -4.11 0.09
C HIS A 100 -9.71 -3.92 -0.27
N VAL A 101 -8.79 -4.31 0.62
CA VAL A 101 -7.35 -4.14 0.39
C VAL A 101 -6.81 -5.31 -0.40
N LYS A 102 -6.25 -5.06 -1.58
CA LYS A 102 -5.48 -6.05 -2.31
C LYS A 102 -4.08 -6.17 -1.72
N THR A 103 -3.86 -7.20 -0.92
CA THR A 103 -2.56 -7.53 -0.31
C THR A 103 -1.74 -8.46 -1.20
N SER A 104 -0.40 -8.32 -1.18
CA SER A 104 0.48 -9.25 -1.89
C SER A 104 1.89 -9.31 -1.30
N LEU A 105 2.48 -10.51 -1.30
CA LEU A 105 3.90 -10.73 -1.03
C LEU A 105 4.56 -11.26 -2.32
N ALA A 106 5.52 -10.51 -2.86
CA ALA A 106 6.26 -10.86 -4.06
C ALA A 106 7.78 -10.81 -3.81
N PRO A 107 8.36 -11.89 -3.28
CA PRO A 107 9.79 -11.92 -2.97
C PRO A 107 10.67 -11.94 -4.20
N GLY A 108 11.88 -11.38 -4.11
CA GLY A 108 12.88 -11.50 -5.17
C GLY A 108 13.52 -12.89 -5.28
N SER A 109 13.38 -13.76 -4.27
CA SER A 109 13.99 -15.09 -4.21
C SER A 109 13.23 -16.03 -3.27
N ARG A 110 13.33 -17.34 -3.51
CA ARG A 110 12.79 -18.41 -2.63
C ARG A 110 13.43 -18.42 -1.24
N VAL A 111 14.62 -17.86 -1.09
CA VAL A 111 15.29 -17.73 0.23
C VAL A 111 14.39 -16.97 1.22
N VAL A 112 13.61 -16.00 0.74
CA VAL A 112 12.68 -15.23 1.58
C VAL A 112 11.61 -16.11 2.19
N THR A 113 10.94 -16.92 1.37
CA THR A 113 9.91 -17.84 1.85
C THR A 113 10.50 -18.93 2.73
N ASP A 114 11.73 -19.37 2.45
CA ASP A 114 12.41 -20.39 3.26
C ASP A 114 12.64 -19.92 4.69
N TYR A 115 13.19 -18.71 4.91
CA TYR A 115 13.39 -18.25 6.28
C TYR A 115 12.09 -17.80 6.95
N LEU A 116 11.14 -17.21 6.22
CA LEU A 116 9.82 -16.85 6.79
C LEU A 116 9.04 -18.10 7.19
N GLY A 117 9.17 -19.19 6.43
CA GLY A 117 8.61 -20.50 6.75
C GLY A 117 9.28 -21.13 7.97
N LYS A 118 10.62 -21.21 7.99
CA LYS A 118 11.39 -21.77 9.12
C LYS A 118 11.19 -21.03 10.44
N THR A 119 10.98 -19.72 10.39
CA THR A 119 10.69 -18.90 11.58
C THR A 119 9.22 -18.97 12.00
N GLY A 120 8.36 -19.65 11.23
CA GLY A 120 6.92 -19.74 11.48
C GLY A 120 6.17 -18.42 11.27
N LEU A 121 6.77 -17.44 10.57
CA LEU A 121 6.19 -16.12 10.35
C LEU A 121 5.32 -16.04 9.08
N LEU A 122 5.63 -16.85 8.06
CA LEU A 122 4.88 -16.87 6.80
C LEU A 122 3.37 -17.10 6.99
N PRO A 123 2.90 -18.05 7.83
CA PRO A 123 1.45 -18.26 8.02
C PRO A 123 0.72 -17.04 8.60
N TYR A 124 1.40 -16.17 9.34
CA TYR A 124 0.80 -14.94 9.87
C TYR A 124 0.66 -13.86 8.81
N LEU A 125 1.62 -13.76 7.89
CA LEU A 125 1.51 -12.90 6.71
C LEU A 125 0.35 -13.35 5.82
N GLU A 126 0.23 -14.65 5.56
CA GLU A 126 -0.86 -15.25 4.77
C GLU A 126 -2.23 -15.02 5.40
N LYS A 127 -2.36 -15.13 6.74
CA LYS A 127 -3.60 -14.81 7.47
C LYS A 127 -4.03 -13.34 7.31
N LEU A 128 -3.08 -12.43 7.12
CA LEU A 128 -3.36 -11.01 6.81
C LEU A 128 -3.50 -10.76 5.30
N GLY A 129 -3.49 -11.81 4.48
CA GLY A 129 -3.67 -11.73 3.04
C GLY A 129 -2.37 -11.54 2.24
N PHE A 130 -1.21 -11.44 2.88
CA PHE A 130 0.10 -11.31 2.21
C PHE A 130 0.61 -12.66 1.73
N ASN A 131 -0.19 -13.32 0.88
CA ASN A 131 0.18 -14.58 0.24
C ASN A 131 1.30 -14.35 -0.78
N VAL A 132 2.13 -15.38 -0.97
CA VAL A 132 3.18 -15.37 -2.01
C VAL A 132 2.51 -15.44 -3.38
N VAL A 133 2.50 -14.32 -4.10
CA VAL A 133 1.85 -14.22 -5.44
C VAL A 133 2.81 -14.52 -6.59
N GLY A 134 4.11 -14.58 -6.31
CA GLY A 134 5.14 -14.89 -7.30
C GLY A 134 6.52 -14.40 -6.88
N TYR A 135 7.55 -14.88 -7.59
CA TYR A 135 8.93 -14.48 -7.39
C TYR A 135 9.38 -13.55 -8.53
N GLY A 136 9.34 -12.25 -8.31
CA GLY A 136 9.66 -11.27 -9.35
C GLY A 136 9.10 -9.88 -9.08
N CYS A 137 9.21 -9.00 -10.08
CA CYS A 137 8.97 -7.57 -9.91
C CYS A 137 7.50 -7.20 -9.57
N THR A 138 6.51 -7.90 -10.11
CA THR A 138 5.06 -7.72 -9.82
C THR A 138 4.64 -6.24 -9.72
N THR A 139 3.99 -5.84 -8.62
CA THR A 139 3.52 -4.50 -8.31
C THR A 139 4.62 -3.43 -8.44
N CYS A 140 5.89 -3.75 -8.15
CA CYS A 140 6.99 -2.78 -8.25
C CYS A 140 7.17 -2.20 -9.67
N ILE A 141 6.76 -2.94 -10.71
CA ILE A 141 6.83 -2.47 -12.10
C ILE A 141 5.46 -2.09 -12.69
N GLY A 142 4.40 -2.13 -11.88
CA GLY A 142 3.02 -1.88 -12.32
C GLY A 142 2.23 -3.13 -12.67
N ASN A 143 2.82 -4.32 -12.54
CA ASN A 143 2.10 -5.59 -12.71
C ASN A 143 1.37 -5.94 -11.41
N SER A 144 0.50 -5.04 -10.96
CA SER A 144 -0.32 -5.16 -9.75
C SER A 144 -1.57 -6.00 -9.99
N GLY A 145 -2.01 -6.19 -11.25
CA GLY A 145 -3.25 -6.88 -11.62
C GLY A 145 -4.51 -6.12 -11.16
N PRO A 146 -5.71 -6.61 -11.48
CA PRO A 146 -6.96 -5.88 -11.19
C PRO A 146 -7.22 -5.75 -9.69
N LEU A 147 -7.80 -4.62 -9.25
CA LEU A 147 -8.42 -4.54 -7.92
C LEU A 147 -9.68 -5.43 -7.90
N PRO A 148 -10.22 -5.79 -6.71
CA PRO A 148 -11.49 -6.51 -6.65
C PRO A 148 -12.59 -5.76 -7.42
N ASP A 149 -13.44 -6.48 -8.16
CA ASP A 149 -14.42 -5.87 -9.09
C ASP A 149 -15.35 -4.86 -8.43
N ALA A 150 -15.74 -5.11 -7.17
CA ALA A 150 -16.56 -4.19 -6.38
C ALA A 150 -15.84 -2.84 -6.12
N ILE A 151 -14.51 -2.87 -5.96
CA ILE A 151 -13.66 -1.69 -5.76
C ILE A 151 -13.42 -0.97 -7.08
N GLU A 152 -13.12 -1.70 -8.16
CA GLU A 152 -13.02 -1.12 -9.51
C GLU A 152 -14.30 -0.37 -9.89
N SER A 153 -15.46 -1.00 -9.66
CA SER A 153 -16.77 -0.44 -9.97
C SER A 153 -17.09 0.78 -9.12
N ALA A 154 -16.77 0.73 -7.82
CA ALA A 154 -16.97 1.87 -6.92
C ALA A 154 -16.11 3.08 -7.30
N LEU A 155 -14.87 2.83 -7.75
CA LEU A 155 -13.95 3.90 -8.14
C LEU A 155 -14.25 4.46 -9.54
N ALA A 156 -14.91 3.69 -10.40
CA ALA A 156 -15.28 4.12 -11.74
C ALA A 156 -16.24 5.34 -11.68
N GLY A 157 -15.76 6.49 -12.12
CA GLY A 157 -16.54 7.73 -12.12
C GLY A 157 -16.63 8.43 -10.76
N SER A 158 -15.97 7.92 -9.72
CA SER A 158 -15.86 8.61 -8.44
C SER A 158 -14.70 9.62 -8.44
N ASP A 159 -14.84 10.67 -7.64
CA ASP A 159 -13.74 11.62 -7.34
C ASP A 159 -12.85 11.16 -6.18
N VAL A 160 -13.08 9.97 -5.64
CA VAL A 160 -12.34 9.45 -4.47
C VAL A 160 -10.89 9.18 -4.84
N VAL A 161 -9.99 9.72 -4.02
CA VAL A 161 -8.54 9.51 -4.14
C VAL A 161 -8.14 8.41 -3.15
N VAL A 162 -8.04 7.19 -3.64
CA VAL A 162 -7.55 6.03 -2.87
C VAL A 162 -6.04 5.92 -2.90
N ALA A 163 -5.50 5.20 -1.91
CA ALA A 163 -4.07 4.99 -1.73
C ALA A 163 -3.62 3.56 -2.03
N GLY A 164 -2.39 3.45 -2.55
CA GLY A 164 -1.62 2.22 -2.65
C GLY A 164 -0.34 2.37 -1.83
N VAL A 165 0.03 1.34 -1.08
CA VAL A 165 1.27 1.33 -0.29
C VAL A 165 2.12 0.15 -0.75
N LEU A 166 3.40 0.39 -1.02
CA LEU A 166 4.29 -0.66 -1.49
C LEU A 166 5.72 -0.49 -0.97
N SER A 167 6.42 -1.61 -0.80
CA SER A 167 7.86 -1.62 -0.50
C SER A 167 8.74 -1.48 -1.73
N GLY A 168 8.27 -0.71 -2.72
CA GLY A 168 8.96 -0.43 -3.98
C GLY A 168 10.00 0.69 -3.88
N ASN A 169 10.43 1.18 -5.05
CA ASN A 169 11.36 2.32 -5.19
C ASN A 169 10.84 3.43 -6.11
N ARG A 170 9.70 3.22 -6.78
CA ARG A 170 9.02 4.18 -7.66
C ARG A 170 7.54 4.20 -7.32
N ASN A 171 6.95 5.39 -7.31
CA ASN A 171 5.55 5.60 -6.95
C ASN A 171 4.85 6.63 -7.85
N PHE A 172 5.31 6.83 -9.08
CA PHE A 172 4.66 7.76 -10.01
C PHE A 172 3.19 7.38 -10.26
N GLU A 173 2.34 8.40 -10.44
CA GLU A 173 0.93 8.20 -10.80
C GLU A 173 0.81 7.32 -12.05
N GLY A 174 -0.15 6.40 -12.04
CA GLY A 174 -0.38 5.46 -13.15
C GLY A 174 0.67 4.35 -13.29
N ARG A 175 1.81 4.42 -12.58
CA ARG A 175 2.85 3.37 -12.64
C ARG A 175 2.48 2.13 -11.83
N ILE A 176 1.78 2.29 -10.70
CA ILE A 176 1.50 1.19 -9.77
C ILE A 176 0.19 0.49 -10.13
N HIS A 177 -0.89 1.25 -10.29
CA HIS A 177 -2.20 0.76 -10.69
C HIS A 177 -3.01 1.91 -11.30
N ALA A 178 -3.79 1.64 -12.34
CA ALA A 178 -4.49 2.69 -13.11
C ALA A 178 -5.54 3.47 -12.30
N ARG A 179 -6.15 2.84 -11.30
CA ARG A 179 -7.14 3.45 -10.40
C ARG A 179 -6.56 4.16 -9.16
N ILE A 180 -5.26 4.03 -8.91
CA ILE A 180 -4.63 4.52 -7.67
C ILE A 180 -3.79 5.76 -7.97
N LYS A 181 -4.30 6.92 -7.55
CA LYS A 181 -3.64 8.22 -7.75
C LYS A 181 -2.61 8.52 -6.65
N ALA A 182 -2.73 7.93 -5.47
CA ALA A 182 -1.83 8.18 -4.34
C ALA A 182 -0.99 6.95 -3.99
N ASN A 183 0.31 6.93 -4.32
CA ASN A 183 1.16 5.76 -4.11
C ASN A 183 2.29 6.03 -3.12
N TYR A 184 2.38 5.26 -2.05
CA TYR A 184 3.37 5.49 -0.99
C TYR A 184 4.44 4.40 -0.98
N LEU A 185 5.71 4.83 -0.93
CA LEU A 185 6.81 3.91 -0.65
C LEU A 185 7.02 3.81 0.85
N ALA A 186 6.99 2.59 1.37
CA ALA A 186 7.15 2.30 2.79
C ALA A 186 8.01 1.05 3.00
N SER A 187 8.54 0.86 4.20
CA SER A 187 9.20 -0.42 4.54
C SER A 187 8.17 -1.55 4.62
N PRO A 188 8.52 -2.82 4.38
CA PRO A 188 7.60 -3.96 4.53
C PRO A 188 6.73 -4.02 5.80
N PRO A 189 7.18 -3.61 7.00
CA PRO A 189 6.32 -3.58 8.20
C PRO A 189 5.39 -2.35 8.32
N LEU A 190 5.48 -1.36 7.43
CA LEU A 190 4.59 -0.17 7.42
C LEU A 190 3.48 -0.35 6.40
#